data_AF-A0A9E0D905-F1
#
_entry.id   AF-A0A9E0D905-F1
#
_cell.length_a   1.000
_cell.length_b   1.000
_cell.length_c   1.000
_cell.angle_alpha   90.00
_cell.angle_beta   90.00
_cell.angle_gamma   90.00
#
_symmetry.space_group_name_H-M   'P 1'
#
loop_
_entity.id
_entity.type
_entity.pdbx_description
1 polymer ?
#
loop_
_entity_poly.entity_id
_entity_poly.type
_entity_poly.pdbx_seq_one_letter_code
_entity_poly.pdbx_strand_id
1 'polypeptide(L)'
;MDPISLVVFIVLIGGASIYLDRKWQVRKLLKAEPAPEDESPAAEGAGAEGAGAEAQGDAASFLSRTSNRALALGSQAVDRAKVLGVQASSQTKALGAQAAGQAQSLRERFPVASKESPLPTEFRTWVMAAAGDDADLKRWLSGLGDEQFADFTGHVDTFCISVGFELAWLVNGEFDKMPGLVANAAQVVTNYCRSCAQAAAAQIELNGFRDYRDYLQSPDSRKGRVYGEKLLDHLLAAGMTTVSLSDFLGVSAKTKQEHVLQAIQSAAEKNPTAFNRALIALSAAEPSPAPQAEPTPAAAAA
;
A
#
# COMPACT_ATOMS: atom_id res chain seq x y z
N MET A 1 10.08 27.92 -8.20
CA MET A 1 10.33 26.77 -7.30
C MET A 1 11.59 26.10 -7.79
N ASP A 2 12.64 26.04 -6.97
CA ASP A 2 13.86 25.35 -7.36
C ASP A 2 13.61 23.84 -7.43
N PRO A 3 14.24 23.12 -8.38
CA PRO A 3 14.07 21.68 -8.53
C PRO A 3 14.43 20.91 -7.25
N ILE A 4 15.32 21.46 -6.42
CA ILE A 4 15.70 20.89 -5.12
C ILE A 4 14.52 20.96 -4.13
N SER A 5 13.80 22.07 -4.08
CA SER A 5 12.62 22.20 -3.21
C SER A 5 11.51 21.24 -3.60
N LEU A 6 11.32 20.99 -4.91
CA LEU A 6 10.34 20.01 -5.40
C LEU A 6 10.67 18.59 -4.93
N VAL A 7 11.93 18.19 -5.03
CA VAL A 7 12.38 16.84 -4.62
C VAL A 7 12.23 16.65 -3.11
N VAL A 8 12.60 17.64 -2.30
CA VAL A 8 12.41 17.59 -0.83
C VAL A 8 10.94 17.46 -0.47
N PHE A 9 10.07 18.18 -1.17
CA PHE A 9 8.62 18.16 -0.95
C PHE A 9 8.01 16.78 -1.27
N ILE A 10 8.41 16.18 -2.40
CA ILE A 10 7.99 14.83 -2.78
C ILE A 10 8.44 13.79 -1.73
N VAL A 11 9.67 13.91 -1.24
CA VAL A 11 10.21 13.00 -0.23
C VAL A 11 9.47 13.12 1.11
N LEU A 12 9.14 14.35 1.53
CA LEU A 12 8.38 14.57 2.77
C LEU A 12 6.95 14.05 2.67
N ILE A 13 6.26 14.28 1.56
CA ILE A 13 4.90 13.76 1.34
C ILE A 13 4.91 12.23 1.26
N GLY A 14 5.90 11.64 0.57
CA GLY A 14 6.09 10.20 0.52
C GLY A 14 6.36 9.59 1.89
N GLY A 15 7.23 10.23 2.69
CA GLY A 15 7.55 9.79 4.05
C GLY A 15 6.34 9.83 4.99
N ALA A 16 5.56 10.91 4.95
CA ALA A 16 4.31 11.01 5.70
C ALA A 16 3.31 9.93 5.29
N SER A 17 3.13 9.69 3.98
CA SER A 17 2.21 8.67 3.47
C SER A 17 2.59 7.26 3.94
N ILE A 18 3.89 6.91 3.92
CA ILE A 18 4.39 5.62 4.42
C ILE A 18 4.17 5.47 5.94
N TYR A 19 4.36 6.55 6.70
CA TYR A 19 4.12 6.55 8.14
C TYR A 19 2.63 6.31 8.46
N LEU A 20 1.73 6.95 7.71
CA LEU A 20 0.28 6.78 7.87
C LEU A 20 -0.19 5.37 7.52
N ASP A 21 0.32 4.79 6.43
CA ASP A 21 0.02 3.41 6.06
C ASP A 21 0.51 2.42 7.13
N ARG A 22 1.73 2.59 7.64
CA ARG A 22 2.25 1.76 8.75
C ARG A 22 1.40 1.89 10.01
N LYS A 23 0.99 3.09 10.38
CA LYS A 23 0.15 3.32 11.56
C LYS A 23 -1.24 2.69 11.37
N TRP A 24 -1.79 2.74 10.16
CA TRP A 24 -3.04 2.09 9.79
C TRP A 24 -2.94 0.56 9.83
N GLN A 25 -1.86 -0.02 9.29
CA GLN A 25 -1.55 -1.45 9.35
C GLN A 25 -1.38 -1.93 10.80
N VAL A 26 -0.68 -1.19 11.65
CA VAL A 26 -0.50 -1.52 13.08
C VAL A 26 -1.83 -1.48 13.82
N ARG A 27 -2.71 -0.50 13.55
CA ARG A 27 -4.07 -0.49 14.14
C ARG A 27 -4.91 -1.68 13.69
N LYS A 28 -4.72 -2.17 12.47
CA LYS A 28 -5.38 -3.41 11.99
C LYS A 28 -4.83 -4.66 12.69
N LEU A 29 -3.51 -4.76 12.85
CA LEU A 29 -2.86 -5.90 13.52
C LEU A 29 -3.20 -5.96 15.01
N LEU A 30 -3.18 -4.83 15.72
CA LEU A 30 -3.58 -4.76 17.13
C LEU A 30 -5.07 -5.07 17.36
N LYS A 31 -5.91 -4.92 16.34
CA LYS A 31 -7.32 -5.36 16.36
C LYS A 31 -7.51 -6.82 15.96
N ALA A 32 -6.48 -7.45 15.40
CA ALA A 32 -6.56 -8.78 14.80
C ALA A 32 -5.74 -9.84 15.55
N GLU A 33 -5.05 -9.50 16.64
CA GLU A 33 -4.27 -10.45 17.44
C GLU A 33 -5.22 -11.40 18.18
N PRO A 34 -5.37 -12.66 17.74
CA PRO A 34 -6.13 -13.67 18.46
C PRO A 34 -5.29 -14.18 19.63
N ALA A 35 -5.96 -14.59 20.70
CA ALA A 35 -5.31 -15.24 21.84
C ALA A 35 -4.47 -16.45 21.35
N PRO A 36 -3.25 -16.66 21.89
CA PRO A 36 -2.39 -17.75 21.46
C PRO A 36 -3.06 -19.10 21.76
N GLU A 37 -3.38 -19.85 20.71
CA GLU A 37 -3.75 -21.25 20.83
C GLU A 37 -2.47 -22.09 21.02
N ASP A 38 -2.50 -22.94 22.05
CA ASP A 38 -1.45 -23.91 22.41
C ASP A 38 -1.15 -24.87 21.23
N GLU A 39 0.01 -24.69 20.57
CA GLU A 39 0.55 -25.70 19.64
C GLU A 39 1.50 -26.66 20.36
N SER A 40 1.02 -27.89 20.53
CA SER A 40 1.76 -29.06 20.99
C SER A 40 2.68 -29.61 19.87
N PRO A 41 3.97 -29.92 20.12
CA PRO A 41 4.86 -30.43 19.09
C PRO A 41 4.78 -31.96 18.98
N ALA A 42 4.47 -32.47 17.78
CA ALA A 42 4.69 -33.85 17.38
C ALA A 42 5.69 -33.92 16.22
N ALA A 43 6.56 -34.93 16.31
CA ALA A 43 7.82 -35.10 15.61
C ALA A 43 7.74 -35.93 14.31
N GLU A 44 8.93 -36.15 13.73
CA GLU A 44 9.33 -37.11 12.66
C GLU A 44 9.13 -36.66 11.19
N GLY A 45 10.08 -36.88 10.26
CA GLY A 45 11.30 -37.68 10.29
C GLY A 45 12.14 -37.47 9.02
N ALA A 46 13.37 -37.97 9.07
CA ALA A 46 14.46 -37.79 8.10
C ALA A 46 14.52 -38.87 7.00
N GLY A 47 15.27 -38.57 5.92
CA GLY A 47 15.79 -39.51 4.92
C GLY A 47 15.33 -39.18 3.48
N ALA A 48 16.12 -39.27 2.41
CA ALA A 48 17.47 -39.78 2.24
C ALA A 48 18.08 -39.26 0.91
N GLU A 49 19.40 -39.38 0.88
CA GLU A 49 20.41 -39.06 -0.12
C GLU A 49 20.31 -39.97 -1.38
N GLY A 50 20.69 -39.44 -2.55
CA GLY A 50 20.80 -40.22 -3.79
C GLY A 50 21.65 -39.52 -4.84
N ALA A 51 22.91 -39.93 -4.93
CA ALA A 51 23.90 -39.51 -5.92
C ALA A 51 23.78 -40.32 -7.24
N GLY A 52 24.10 -39.69 -8.37
CA GLY A 52 24.24 -40.35 -9.68
C GLY A 52 24.75 -39.41 -10.78
N ALA A 53 25.99 -39.67 -11.22
CA ALA A 53 26.76 -39.10 -12.34
C ALA A 53 26.09 -39.32 -13.73
N GLU A 54 26.48 -38.84 -14.91
CA GLU A 54 27.65 -38.13 -15.46
C GLU A 54 27.29 -37.65 -16.90
N ALA A 55 27.97 -36.60 -17.36
CA ALA A 55 28.38 -36.26 -18.75
C ALA A 55 27.37 -36.15 -19.93
N GLN A 56 27.13 -34.90 -20.39
CA GLN A 56 27.12 -34.59 -21.84
C GLN A 56 27.17 -33.07 -22.15
N GLY A 57 28.12 -32.65 -23.00
CA GLY A 57 27.86 -31.67 -24.06
C GLY A 57 28.33 -30.22 -23.86
N ASP A 58 29.46 -29.90 -24.47
CA ASP A 58 30.27 -28.67 -24.43
C ASP A 58 29.63 -27.37 -25.00
N ALA A 59 28.30 -27.25 -25.04
CA ALA A 59 27.59 -26.04 -25.49
C ALA A 59 26.96 -25.22 -24.34
N ALA A 60 26.79 -25.83 -23.15
CA ALA A 60 26.18 -25.19 -21.99
C ALA A 60 27.14 -24.24 -21.23
N SER A 61 28.45 -24.35 -21.46
CA SER A 61 29.47 -23.58 -20.72
C SER A 61 29.51 -22.10 -21.10
N PHE A 62 29.04 -21.73 -22.30
CA PHE A 62 29.02 -20.33 -22.76
C PHE A 62 27.79 -19.56 -22.22
N LEU A 63 26.61 -20.18 -22.22
CA LEU A 63 25.39 -19.60 -21.64
C LEU A 63 25.45 -19.51 -20.10
N SER A 64 26.11 -20.46 -19.45
CA SER A 64 26.28 -20.45 -17.99
C SER A 64 27.27 -19.35 -17.52
N ARG A 65 28.31 -19.04 -18.32
CA ARG A 65 29.22 -17.92 -18.03
C ARG A 65 28.57 -16.54 -18.22
N THR A 66 27.64 -16.39 -19.17
CA THR A 66 26.89 -15.12 -19.35
C THR A 66 25.81 -14.94 -18.27
N SER A 67 25.11 -16.01 -17.86
CA SER A 67 24.14 -15.95 -16.75
C SER A 67 24.81 -15.62 -15.41
N ASN A 68 25.96 -16.22 -15.10
CA ASN A 68 26.68 -15.92 -13.86
C ASN A 68 27.22 -14.47 -13.83
N ARG A 69 27.56 -13.89 -14.98
CA ARG A 69 28.00 -12.50 -15.07
C ARG A 69 26.84 -11.50 -14.94
N ALA A 70 25.67 -11.83 -15.47
CA ALA A 70 24.43 -11.05 -15.25
C ALA A 70 23.96 -11.11 -13.79
N LEU A 71 24.07 -12.27 -13.14
CA LEU A 71 23.79 -12.45 -11.71
C LEU A 71 24.77 -11.66 -10.82
N ALA A 72 26.06 -11.64 -11.16
CA ALA A 72 27.08 -10.87 -10.42
C ALA A 72 26.86 -9.35 -10.55
N LEU A 73 26.52 -8.86 -11.74
CA LEU A 73 26.19 -7.43 -11.94
C LEU A 73 24.86 -7.05 -11.26
N GLY A 74 23.88 -7.95 -11.23
CA GLY A 74 22.63 -7.78 -10.50
C GLY A 74 22.84 -7.69 -8.99
N SER A 75 23.67 -8.56 -8.40
CA SER A 75 24.04 -8.52 -6.97
C SER A 75 24.69 -7.19 -6.61
N GLN A 76 25.64 -6.71 -7.41
CA GLN A 76 26.35 -5.47 -7.14
C GLN A 76 25.46 -4.22 -7.26
N ALA A 77 24.49 -4.24 -8.18
CA ALA A 77 23.47 -3.19 -8.30
C ALA A 77 22.48 -3.19 -7.12
N VAL A 78 22.07 -4.38 -6.64
CA VAL A 78 21.21 -4.53 -5.46
C VAL A 78 21.91 -4.05 -4.18
N ASP A 79 23.20 -4.33 -4.01
CA ASP A 79 23.96 -3.87 -2.85
C ASP A 79 24.17 -2.34 -2.87
N ARG A 80 24.43 -1.75 -4.04
CA ARG A 80 24.46 -0.27 -4.18
C ARG A 80 23.09 0.37 -3.93
N ALA A 81 22.00 -0.24 -4.40
CA ALA A 81 20.65 0.25 -4.14
C ALA A 81 20.28 0.15 -2.65
N LYS A 82 20.73 -0.91 -1.94
CA LYS A 82 20.59 -1.02 -0.48
C LYS A 82 21.35 0.07 0.25
N VAL A 83 22.61 0.34 -0.11
CA VAL A 83 23.42 1.39 0.55
C VAL A 83 22.80 2.77 0.34
N LEU A 84 22.38 3.09 -0.89
CA LEU A 84 21.73 4.37 -1.19
C LEU A 84 20.35 4.49 -0.53
N GLY A 85 19.58 3.40 -0.47
CA GLY A 85 18.30 3.34 0.24
C GLY A 85 18.44 3.52 1.75
N VAL A 86 19.47 2.94 2.37
CA VAL A 86 19.74 3.10 3.82
C VAL A 86 20.15 4.53 4.15
N GLN A 87 20.94 5.19 3.29
CA GLN A 87 21.36 6.58 3.49
C GLN A 87 20.23 7.60 3.25
N ALA A 88 19.37 7.36 2.24
CA ALA A 88 18.15 8.14 2.06
C ALA A 88 17.14 7.93 3.20
N SER A 89 17.03 6.70 3.73
CA SER A 89 16.15 6.37 4.85
C SER A 89 16.60 7.03 6.17
N SER A 90 17.91 7.16 6.43
CA SER A 90 18.40 7.80 7.65
C SER A 90 18.24 9.32 7.61
N GLN A 91 18.48 9.97 6.46
CA GLN A 91 18.26 11.42 6.30
C GLN A 91 16.78 11.80 6.40
N THR A 92 15.89 11.01 5.80
CA THR A 92 14.44 11.25 5.89
C THR A 92 13.89 11.04 7.29
N LYS A 93 14.40 10.06 8.04
CA LYS A 93 14.07 9.88 9.47
C LYS A 93 14.53 11.06 10.32
N ALA A 94 15.73 11.58 10.08
CA ALA A 94 16.26 12.73 10.83
C ALA A 94 15.43 14.01 10.56
N LEU A 95 15.10 14.28 9.30
CA LEU A 95 14.25 15.42 8.91
C LEU A 95 12.81 15.28 9.43
N GLY A 96 12.24 14.07 9.37
CA GLY A 96 10.91 13.78 9.91
C GLY A 96 10.85 13.94 11.42
N ALA A 97 11.86 13.48 12.16
CA ALA A 97 11.95 13.65 13.60
C ALA A 97 12.12 15.12 13.99
N GLN A 98 12.90 15.89 13.22
CA GLN A 98 13.08 17.32 13.45
C GLN A 98 11.79 18.11 13.19
N ALA A 99 11.09 17.84 12.08
CA ALA A 99 9.81 18.47 11.78
C ALA A 99 8.72 18.10 12.81
N ALA A 100 8.68 16.84 13.25
CA ALA A 100 7.76 16.39 14.28
C ALA A 100 8.04 17.06 15.64
N GLY A 101 9.32 17.18 16.03
CA GLY A 101 9.71 17.88 17.26
C GLY A 101 9.36 19.37 17.23
N GLN A 102 9.53 20.02 16.07
CA GLN A 102 9.18 21.43 15.89
C GLN A 102 7.66 21.65 15.94
N ALA A 103 6.88 20.79 15.28
CA ALA A 103 5.42 20.80 15.34
C ALA A 103 4.89 20.55 16.76
N GLN A 104 5.50 19.62 17.50
CA GLN A 104 5.14 19.34 18.89
C GLN A 104 5.42 20.53 19.82
N SER A 105 6.57 21.22 19.63
CA SER A 105 6.90 22.42 20.39
C SER A 105 5.97 23.60 20.13
N LEU A 106 5.46 23.73 18.89
CA LEU A 106 4.45 24.73 18.53
C LEU A 106 3.09 24.37 19.15
N ARG A 107 2.71 23.10 19.12
CA ARG A 107 1.46 22.61 19.72
C ARG A 107 1.41 22.80 21.24
N GLU A 108 2.54 22.68 21.93
CA GLU A 108 2.61 22.94 23.38
C GLU A 108 2.54 24.44 23.72
N ARG A 109 2.96 25.31 22.80
CA ARG A 109 2.90 26.77 22.98
C ARG A 109 1.51 27.36 22.77
N PHE A 110 0.65 26.67 22.03
CA PHE A 110 -0.72 27.07 21.77
C PHE A 110 -1.66 25.98 22.31
N PRO A 111 -2.05 26.02 23.60
CA PRO A 111 -3.01 25.08 24.14
C PRO A 111 -4.32 25.25 23.34
N VAL A 112 -4.57 24.30 22.45
CA VAL A 112 -5.82 24.17 21.72
C VAL A 112 -6.89 24.01 22.79
N ALA A 113 -7.65 25.07 23.04
CA ALA A 113 -8.81 25.02 23.90
C ALA A 113 -9.80 24.06 23.23
N SER A 114 -9.81 22.80 23.68
CA SER A 114 -10.66 21.71 23.20
C SER A 114 -12.13 21.96 23.56
N LYS A 115 -12.72 22.97 22.94
CA LYS A 115 -14.16 23.06 22.73
C LYS A 115 -14.34 22.57 21.31
N GLU A 116 -14.67 21.28 21.16
CA GLU A 116 -14.93 20.54 19.91
C GLU A 116 -15.00 21.45 18.69
N SER A 117 -13.84 21.75 18.09
CA SER A 117 -13.81 22.67 16.97
C SER A 117 -14.48 21.95 15.79
N PRO A 118 -15.48 22.55 15.13
CA PRO A 118 -16.15 21.99 13.95
C PRO A 118 -15.23 21.89 12.72
N LEU A 119 -13.92 22.13 12.88
CA LEU A 119 -12.92 22.18 11.82
C LEU A 119 -12.98 21.00 10.84
N PRO A 120 -13.13 19.71 11.24
CA PRO A 120 -13.26 18.64 10.24
C PRO A 120 -14.48 18.80 9.32
N THR A 121 -15.62 19.24 9.86
CA THR A 121 -16.85 19.43 9.08
C THR A 121 -16.75 20.65 8.17
N GLU A 122 -16.20 21.75 8.70
CA GLU A 122 -15.98 22.98 7.94
C GLU A 122 -14.94 22.76 6.83
N PHE A 123 -13.83 22.09 7.15
CA PHE A 123 -12.81 21.71 6.19
C PHE A 123 -13.37 20.78 5.11
N ARG A 124 -14.20 19.78 5.47
CA ARG A 124 -14.88 18.91 4.50
C ARG A 124 -15.70 19.74 3.51
N THR A 125 -16.51 20.67 4.01
CA THR A 125 -17.34 21.54 3.17
C THR A 125 -16.46 22.40 2.27
N TRP A 126 -15.43 23.02 2.85
CA TRP A 126 -14.49 23.89 2.15
C TRP A 126 -13.72 23.15 1.05
N VAL A 127 -13.13 21.99 1.33
CA VAL A 127 -12.30 21.25 0.36
C VAL A 127 -13.14 20.68 -0.78
N MET A 128 -14.40 20.30 -0.52
CA MET A 128 -15.31 19.83 -1.55
C MET A 128 -15.71 20.94 -2.52
N ALA A 129 -15.77 22.20 -2.06
CA ALA A 129 -15.94 23.36 -2.92
C ALA A 129 -14.62 23.72 -3.64
N ALA A 130 -13.51 23.79 -2.91
CA ALA A 130 -12.20 24.17 -3.43
C ALA A 130 -11.63 23.19 -4.47
N ALA A 131 -12.02 21.91 -4.41
CA ALA A 131 -11.63 20.89 -5.39
C ALA A 131 -12.14 21.18 -6.81
N GLY A 132 -13.09 22.11 -7.01
CA GLY A 132 -13.58 22.48 -8.34
C GLY A 132 -14.16 21.28 -9.09
N ASP A 133 -13.63 20.96 -10.26
CA ASP A 133 -14.08 19.83 -11.10
C ASP A 133 -13.26 18.53 -10.89
N ASP A 134 -12.40 18.48 -9.87
CA ASP A 134 -11.59 17.29 -9.56
C ASP A 134 -12.44 16.15 -8.97
N ALA A 135 -13.08 15.40 -9.86
CA ALA A 135 -14.01 14.32 -9.50
C ALA A 135 -13.35 13.19 -8.71
N ASP A 136 -12.07 12.90 -8.99
CA ASP A 136 -11.34 11.83 -8.31
C ASP A 136 -10.99 12.22 -6.88
N LEU A 137 -10.54 13.47 -6.65
CA LEU A 137 -10.32 13.98 -5.30
C LEU A 137 -11.63 14.00 -4.50
N LYS A 138 -12.73 14.50 -5.08
CA LYS A 138 -14.04 14.50 -4.42
C LYS A 138 -14.51 13.10 -4.07
N ARG A 139 -14.36 12.13 -4.99
CA ARG A 139 -14.72 10.73 -4.76
C ARG A 139 -13.90 10.16 -3.60
N TRP A 140 -12.58 10.37 -3.61
CA TRP A 140 -11.69 9.90 -2.54
C TRP A 140 -12.07 10.49 -1.18
N LEU A 141 -12.26 11.81 -1.10
CA LEU A 141 -12.66 12.49 0.14
C LEU A 141 -14.03 12.02 0.65
N SER A 142 -15.00 11.81 -0.25
CA SER A 142 -16.33 11.31 0.10
C SER A 142 -16.32 9.84 0.58
N GLY A 143 -15.32 9.07 0.17
CA GLY A 143 -15.14 7.68 0.63
C GLY A 143 -14.52 7.57 2.02
N LEU A 144 -14.00 8.67 2.58
CA LEU A 144 -13.47 8.70 3.94
C LEU A 144 -14.61 8.80 4.96
N GLY A 145 -14.73 7.80 5.83
CA GLY A 145 -15.61 7.87 7.00
C GLY A 145 -15.21 9.01 7.94
N ASP A 146 -16.09 9.42 8.86
CA ASP A 146 -15.89 10.63 9.67
C ASP A 146 -14.63 10.59 10.54
N GLU A 147 -14.33 9.44 11.16
CA GLU A 147 -13.09 9.25 11.93
C GLU A 147 -11.85 9.40 11.03
N GLN A 148 -11.86 8.78 9.85
CA GLN A 148 -10.74 8.85 8.89
C GLN A 148 -10.56 10.27 8.35
N PHE A 149 -11.67 10.97 8.10
CA PHE A 149 -11.65 12.34 7.63
C PHE A 149 -11.15 13.30 8.73
N ALA A 150 -11.50 13.08 9.99
CA ALA A 150 -10.97 13.85 11.12
C ALA A 150 -9.46 13.62 11.29
N ASP A 151 -9.00 12.37 11.25
CA ASP A 151 -7.57 12.03 11.26
C ASP A 151 -6.84 12.70 10.07
N PHE A 152 -7.42 12.66 8.87
CA PHE A 152 -6.89 13.33 7.69
C PHE A 152 -6.82 14.85 7.85
N THR A 153 -7.87 15.47 8.40
CA THR A 153 -7.90 16.92 8.69
C THR A 153 -6.75 17.32 9.61
N GLY A 154 -6.46 16.52 10.64
CA GLY A 154 -5.33 16.76 11.53
C GLY A 154 -3.97 16.72 10.81
N HIS A 155 -3.80 15.87 9.80
CA HIS A 155 -2.58 15.87 8.98
C HIS A 155 -2.49 17.08 8.07
N VAL A 156 -3.60 17.50 7.45
CA VAL A 156 -3.64 18.71 6.63
C VAL A 156 -3.31 19.94 7.48
N ASP A 157 -3.87 20.02 8.69
CA ASP A 157 -3.59 21.11 9.63
C ASP A 157 -2.10 21.15 10.01
N THR A 158 -1.53 20.00 10.39
CA THR A 158 -0.08 19.88 10.67
C THR A 158 0.77 20.31 9.46
N PHE A 159 0.36 19.93 8.25
CA PHE A 159 1.02 20.35 7.02
C PHE A 159 0.93 21.88 6.82
N CYS A 160 -0.24 22.50 7.02
CA CYS A 160 -0.39 23.95 6.92
C CYS A 160 0.54 24.66 7.92
N ILE A 161 0.59 24.21 9.17
CA ILE A 161 1.47 24.77 10.21
C ILE A 161 2.93 24.69 9.76
N SER A 162 3.34 23.57 9.13
CA SER A 162 4.71 23.40 8.62
C SER A 162 5.05 24.34 7.45
N VAL A 163 4.04 24.77 6.68
CA VAL A 163 4.17 25.75 5.59
C VAL A 163 4.11 27.19 6.12
N GLY A 164 3.64 27.39 7.36
CA GLY A 164 3.64 28.69 8.05
C GLY A 164 2.27 29.37 8.16
N PHE A 165 1.16 28.64 8.05
CA PHE A 165 -0.19 29.16 8.31
C PHE A 165 -1.09 28.10 8.94
N GLU A 166 -2.20 28.51 9.57
CA GLU A 166 -3.16 27.57 10.16
C GLU A 166 -4.28 27.21 9.17
N LEU A 167 -4.73 25.95 9.17
CA LEU A 167 -5.82 25.53 8.29
C LEU A 167 -7.12 26.30 8.62
N ALA A 168 -7.37 26.56 9.90
CA ALA A 168 -8.53 27.31 10.35
C ALA A 168 -8.58 28.73 9.76
N TRP A 169 -7.44 29.40 9.54
CA TRP A 169 -7.41 30.74 8.94
C TRP A 169 -7.94 30.72 7.49
N LEU A 170 -7.67 29.64 6.77
CA LEU A 170 -8.15 29.45 5.40
C LEU A 170 -9.63 29.07 5.36
N VAL A 171 -10.05 28.14 6.23
CA VAL A 171 -11.43 27.64 6.27
C VAL A 171 -12.41 28.70 6.79
N ASN A 172 -12.00 29.52 7.76
CA ASN A 172 -12.86 30.52 8.41
C ASN A 172 -12.84 31.89 7.71
N GLY A 173 -12.13 32.05 6.59
CA GLY A 173 -12.08 33.31 5.84
C GLY A 173 -11.20 34.41 6.49
N GLU A 174 -10.27 34.07 7.38
CA GLU A 174 -9.38 35.07 8.00
C GLU A 174 -8.50 35.79 6.97
N PHE A 175 -8.28 35.14 5.81
CA PHE A 175 -7.53 35.71 4.69
C PHE A 175 -8.38 36.54 3.71
N ASP A 176 -9.67 36.77 3.95
CA ASP A 176 -10.59 37.41 2.98
C ASP A 176 -10.15 38.80 2.51
N LYS A 177 -9.35 39.50 3.32
CA LYS A 177 -8.75 40.81 2.98
C LYS A 177 -7.60 40.70 1.98
N MET A 178 -7.10 39.51 1.69
CA MET A 178 -5.92 39.22 0.86
C MET A 178 -6.24 38.10 -0.15
N PRO A 179 -7.05 38.38 -1.20
CA PRO A 179 -7.54 37.34 -2.12
C PRO A 179 -6.42 36.57 -2.84
N GLY A 180 -5.29 37.21 -3.12
CA GLY A 180 -4.12 36.53 -3.68
C GLY A 180 -3.51 35.50 -2.72
N LEU A 181 -3.52 35.77 -1.42
CA LEU A 181 -3.06 34.83 -0.40
C LEU A 181 -4.04 33.67 -0.22
N VAL A 182 -5.35 33.94 -0.21
CA VAL A 182 -6.41 32.92 -0.18
C VAL A 182 -6.23 31.93 -1.33
N ALA A 183 -6.10 32.43 -2.56
CA ALA A 183 -5.95 31.59 -3.74
C ALA A 183 -4.71 30.68 -3.66
N ASN A 184 -3.57 31.24 -3.23
CA ASN A 184 -2.33 30.48 -3.08
C ASN A 184 -2.44 29.42 -1.97
N ALA A 185 -2.96 29.78 -0.81
CA ALA A 185 -3.16 28.84 0.31
C ALA A 185 -4.14 27.72 -0.07
N ALA A 186 -5.26 28.06 -0.72
CA ALA A 186 -6.22 27.09 -1.23
C ALA A 186 -5.59 26.12 -2.24
N GLN A 187 -4.78 26.64 -3.16
CA GLN A 187 -4.07 25.80 -4.13
C GLN A 187 -3.07 24.86 -3.46
N VAL A 188 -2.30 25.35 -2.47
CA VAL A 188 -1.34 24.54 -1.72
C VAL A 188 -2.04 23.39 -0.98
N VAL A 189 -3.12 23.68 -0.24
CA VAL A 189 -3.88 22.67 0.48
C VAL A 189 -4.52 21.66 -0.47
N THR A 190 -5.14 22.13 -1.56
CA THR A 190 -5.78 21.24 -2.55
C THR A 190 -4.77 20.31 -3.23
N ASN A 191 -3.58 20.82 -3.57
CA ASN A 191 -2.50 20.01 -4.15
C ASN A 191 -1.98 18.97 -3.17
N TYR A 192 -1.88 19.32 -1.88
CA TYR A 192 -1.53 18.36 -0.83
C TYR A 192 -2.56 17.24 -0.74
N CYS A 193 -3.85 17.58 -0.67
CA CYS A 193 -4.94 16.59 -0.66
C CYS A 193 -4.90 15.67 -1.90
N ARG A 194 -4.68 16.23 -3.09
CA ARG A 194 -4.52 15.44 -4.33
C ARG A 194 -3.34 14.48 -4.25
N SER A 195 -2.20 14.95 -3.73
CA SER A 195 -1.01 14.12 -3.57
C SER A 195 -1.27 12.95 -2.60
N CYS A 196 -1.99 13.19 -1.51
CA CYS A 196 -2.43 12.14 -0.59
C CYS A 196 -3.36 11.13 -1.25
N ALA A 197 -4.34 11.59 -2.02
CA ALA A 197 -5.26 10.71 -2.75
C ALA A 197 -4.51 9.82 -3.76
N GLN A 198 -3.57 10.40 -4.52
CA GLN A 198 -2.72 9.66 -5.47
C GLN A 198 -1.82 8.65 -4.75
N ALA A 199 -1.21 9.02 -3.63
CA ALA A 199 -0.39 8.11 -2.84
C ALA A 199 -1.21 6.92 -2.30
N ALA A 200 -2.43 7.19 -1.82
CA ALA A 200 -3.34 6.14 -1.38
C ALA A 200 -3.72 5.17 -2.53
N ALA A 201 -4.02 5.70 -3.72
CA ALA A 201 -4.30 4.88 -4.90
C ALA A 201 -3.10 4.03 -5.30
N ALA A 202 -1.90 4.63 -5.37
CA ALA A 202 -0.67 3.92 -5.69
C ALA A 202 -0.34 2.82 -4.68
N GLN A 203 -0.63 3.04 -3.39
CA GLN A 203 -0.42 2.03 -2.34
C GLN A 203 -1.28 0.78 -2.57
N ILE A 204 -2.53 0.94 -3.04
CA ILE A 204 -3.41 -0.18 -3.38
C ILE A 204 -2.80 -0.98 -4.54
N GLU A 205 -2.31 -0.31 -5.59
CA GLU A 205 -1.65 -0.96 -6.72
C GLU A 205 -0.39 -1.72 -6.30
N LEU A 206 0.46 -1.11 -5.47
CA LEU A 206 1.67 -1.73 -4.95
C LEU A 206 1.37 -2.96 -4.08
N ASN A 207 0.30 -2.93 -3.29
CA ASN A 207 -0.14 -4.10 -2.53
C ASN A 207 -0.59 -5.23 -3.45
N GLY A 208 -1.43 -4.94 -4.46
CA GLY A 208 -1.85 -5.93 -5.45
C GLY A 208 -0.66 -6.56 -6.20
N PHE A 209 0.33 -5.74 -6.58
CA PHE A 209 1.55 -6.24 -7.22
C PHE A 209 2.41 -7.09 -6.27
N ARG A 210 2.52 -6.70 -4.99
CA ARG A 210 3.24 -7.50 -3.98
C ARG A 210 2.62 -8.89 -3.86
N ASP A 211 1.29 -8.97 -3.74
CA ASP A 211 0.59 -10.25 -3.60
C ASP A 211 0.77 -11.12 -4.85
N TYR A 212 0.72 -10.51 -6.04
CA TYR A 212 1.03 -11.20 -7.29
C TYR A 212 2.47 -11.71 -7.35
N ARG A 213 3.44 -10.91 -6.93
CA ARG A 213 4.85 -11.32 -6.88
C ARG A 213 5.06 -12.48 -5.91
N ASP A 214 4.44 -12.42 -4.74
CA ASP A 214 4.53 -13.49 -3.74
C ASP A 214 3.88 -14.79 -4.26
N TYR A 215 2.79 -14.69 -5.04
CA TYR A 215 2.23 -15.81 -5.80
C TYR A 215 3.21 -16.41 -6.80
N LEU A 216 3.88 -15.59 -7.62
CA LEU A 216 4.86 -16.06 -8.61
C LEU A 216 6.04 -16.81 -7.96
N GLN A 217 6.41 -16.46 -6.73
CA GLN A 217 7.50 -17.11 -6.00
C GLN A 217 7.09 -18.47 -5.42
N SER A 218 5.80 -18.73 -5.21
CA SER A 218 5.31 -19.97 -4.57
C SER A 218 3.91 -20.34 -5.07
N PRO A 219 3.74 -20.61 -6.37
CA PRO A 219 2.43 -20.86 -6.98
C PRO A 219 1.80 -22.14 -6.43
N ASP A 220 2.60 -23.15 -6.07
CA ASP A 220 2.12 -24.43 -5.55
C ASP A 220 1.72 -24.41 -4.07
N SER A 221 1.98 -23.32 -3.35
CA SER A 221 1.59 -23.18 -1.94
C SER A 221 0.06 -23.12 -1.80
N ARG A 222 -0.49 -23.51 -0.64
CA ARG A 222 -1.95 -23.41 -0.39
C ARG A 222 -2.48 -22.00 -0.64
N LYS A 223 -1.77 -20.98 -0.13
CA LYS A 223 -2.11 -19.56 -0.35
C LYS A 223 -1.99 -19.18 -1.82
N GLY A 224 -0.92 -19.61 -2.49
CA GLY A 224 -0.68 -19.35 -3.92
C GLY A 224 -1.77 -19.96 -4.81
N ARG A 225 -2.22 -21.19 -4.54
CA ARG A 225 -3.33 -21.83 -5.27
C ARG A 225 -4.62 -21.03 -5.14
N VAL A 226 -5.02 -20.69 -3.90
CA VAL A 226 -6.25 -19.91 -3.66
C VAL A 226 -6.17 -18.54 -4.33
N TYR A 227 -5.03 -17.85 -4.21
CA TYR A 227 -4.83 -16.56 -4.88
C TYR A 227 -4.89 -16.68 -6.41
N GLY A 228 -4.20 -17.66 -6.98
CA GLY A 228 -4.17 -17.91 -8.42
C GLY A 228 -5.55 -18.25 -8.98
N GLU A 229 -6.33 -19.08 -8.29
CA GLU A 229 -7.71 -19.40 -8.68
C GLU A 229 -8.60 -18.14 -8.66
N LYS A 230 -8.58 -17.36 -7.56
CA LYS A 230 -9.33 -16.09 -7.48
C LYS A 230 -8.91 -15.12 -8.58
N LEU A 231 -7.60 -14.97 -8.82
CA LEU A 231 -7.10 -14.08 -9.86
C LEU A 231 -7.58 -14.56 -11.23
N LEU A 232 -7.49 -15.85 -11.54
CA LEU A 232 -7.98 -16.41 -12.79
C LEU A 232 -9.49 -16.13 -12.98
N ASP A 233 -10.29 -16.28 -11.94
CA ASP A 233 -11.73 -15.96 -11.98
C ASP A 233 -11.98 -14.48 -12.31
N HIS A 234 -11.21 -13.55 -11.72
CA HIS A 234 -11.27 -12.13 -12.06
C HIS A 234 -10.83 -11.86 -13.52
N LEU A 235 -9.82 -12.58 -14.01
CA LEU A 235 -9.37 -12.45 -15.41
C LEU A 235 -10.40 -13.00 -16.39
N LEU A 236 -11.08 -14.09 -16.05
CA LEU A 236 -12.18 -14.68 -16.83
C LEU A 236 -13.37 -13.72 -16.88
N ALA A 237 -13.79 -13.16 -15.73
CA ALA A 237 -14.88 -12.20 -15.65
C ALA A 237 -14.59 -10.91 -16.46
N ALA A 238 -13.33 -10.52 -16.55
CA ALA A 238 -12.88 -9.39 -17.37
C ALA A 238 -12.68 -9.74 -18.86
N GLY A 239 -12.91 -10.99 -19.28
CA GLY A 239 -12.70 -11.45 -20.66
C GLY A 239 -11.24 -11.45 -21.11
N MET A 240 -10.28 -11.49 -20.18
CA MET A 240 -8.85 -11.46 -20.49
C MET A 240 -8.28 -12.84 -20.84
N THR A 241 -8.95 -13.90 -20.41
CA THR A 241 -8.60 -15.29 -20.71
C THR A 241 -9.85 -16.07 -21.07
N THR A 242 -9.69 -17.15 -21.83
CA THR A 242 -10.76 -18.10 -22.17
C THR A 242 -10.60 -19.43 -21.45
N VAL A 243 -9.50 -19.61 -20.70
CA VAL A 243 -9.16 -20.86 -20.03
C VAL A 243 -9.99 -21.00 -18.76
N SER A 244 -10.93 -21.94 -18.76
CA SER A 244 -11.79 -22.21 -17.60
C SER A 244 -11.16 -23.25 -16.68
N LEU A 245 -11.40 -23.14 -15.37
CA LEU A 245 -11.01 -24.19 -14.40
C LEU A 245 -11.64 -25.55 -14.74
N SER A 246 -12.79 -25.55 -15.43
CA SER A 246 -13.48 -26.77 -15.89
C SER A 246 -12.70 -27.52 -16.97
N ASP A 247 -11.82 -26.85 -17.73
CA ASP A 247 -11.02 -27.47 -18.77
C ASP A 247 -9.95 -28.42 -18.21
N PHE A 248 -9.70 -28.34 -16.89
CA PHE A 248 -8.69 -29.13 -16.19
C PHE A 248 -9.26 -30.26 -15.34
N LEU A 249 -10.54 -30.61 -15.51
CA LEU A 249 -11.12 -31.76 -14.83
C LEU A 249 -10.38 -33.05 -15.25
N GLY A 250 -9.74 -33.72 -14.28
CA GLY A 250 -8.98 -34.95 -14.48
C GLY A 250 -7.46 -34.78 -14.61
N VAL A 251 -6.95 -33.55 -14.62
CA VAL A 251 -5.50 -33.28 -14.63
C VAL A 251 -4.95 -33.25 -13.20
N SER A 252 -3.67 -33.60 -13.02
CA SER A 252 -3.00 -33.49 -11.72
C SER A 252 -3.03 -32.04 -11.18
N ALA A 253 -3.05 -31.89 -9.85
CA ALA A 253 -3.07 -30.57 -9.21
C ALA A 253 -1.87 -29.69 -9.60
N LYS A 254 -0.70 -30.29 -9.82
CA LYS A 254 0.51 -29.58 -10.26
C LYS A 254 0.35 -29.03 -11.66
N THR A 255 -0.08 -29.87 -12.61
CA THR A 255 -0.31 -29.44 -14.00
C THR A 255 -1.42 -28.41 -14.10
N LYS A 256 -2.49 -28.55 -13.29
CA LYS A 256 -3.53 -27.51 -13.16
C LYS A 256 -2.90 -26.17 -12.78
N GLN A 257 -2.01 -26.16 -11.78
CA GLN A 257 -1.37 -24.93 -11.32
C GLN A 257 -0.43 -24.32 -12.36
N GLU A 258 0.32 -25.14 -13.11
CA GLU A 258 1.15 -24.69 -14.24
C GLU A 258 0.31 -23.99 -15.32
N HIS A 259 -0.87 -24.54 -15.66
CA HIS A 259 -1.77 -23.92 -16.61
C HIS A 259 -2.42 -22.62 -16.10
N VAL A 260 -2.81 -22.58 -14.82
CA VAL A 260 -3.32 -21.35 -14.17
C VAL A 260 -2.26 -20.25 -14.25
N LEU A 261 -1.02 -20.57 -13.88
CA LEU A 261 0.10 -19.63 -13.95
C LEU A 261 0.33 -19.11 -15.38
N GLN A 262 0.34 -20.01 -16.36
CA GLN A 262 0.52 -19.66 -17.77
C GLN A 262 -0.62 -18.76 -18.29
N ALA A 263 -1.86 -19.06 -17.93
CA ALA A 263 -3.02 -18.26 -18.32
C ALA A 263 -2.96 -16.84 -17.72
N ILE A 264 -2.57 -16.73 -16.44
CA ILE A 264 -2.38 -15.45 -15.75
C ILE A 264 -1.26 -14.63 -16.40
N GLN A 265 -0.10 -15.24 -16.67
CA GLN A 265 1.02 -14.55 -17.31
C GLN A 265 0.67 -14.08 -18.73
N SER A 266 0.00 -14.92 -19.52
CA SER A 266 -0.46 -14.55 -20.86
C SER A 266 -1.46 -13.38 -20.83
N ALA A 267 -2.38 -13.36 -19.86
CA ALA A 267 -3.30 -12.25 -19.67
C ALA A 267 -2.57 -10.95 -19.29
N ALA A 268 -1.58 -11.03 -18.40
CA ALA A 268 -0.75 -9.90 -17.98
C ALA A 268 0.04 -9.28 -19.16
N GLU A 269 0.60 -10.12 -20.04
CA GLU A 269 1.32 -9.68 -21.24
C GLU A 269 0.39 -9.06 -22.29
N LYS A 270 -0.80 -9.65 -22.48
CA LYS A 270 -1.75 -9.22 -23.52
C LYS A 270 -2.43 -7.89 -23.18
N ASN A 271 -2.77 -7.65 -21.92
CA ASN A 271 -3.44 -6.42 -21.49
C ASN A 271 -3.02 -6.00 -20.07
N PRO A 272 -1.87 -5.32 -19.92
CA PRO A 272 -1.31 -4.97 -18.61
C PRO A 272 -2.24 -4.04 -17.82
N THR A 273 -2.98 -3.15 -18.48
CA THR A 273 -3.89 -2.22 -17.80
C THR A 273 -5.10 -2.95 -17.20
N ALA A 274 -5.73 -3.85 -17.95
CA ALA A 274 -6.85 -4.63 -17.44
C ALA A 274 -6.39 -5.64 -16.37
N PHE A 275 -5.19 -6.22 -16.53
CA PHE A 275 -4.57 -7.07 -15.53
C PHE A 275 -4.35 -6.32 -14.20
N ASN A 276 -3.77 -5.10 -14.24
CA ASN A 276 -3.59 -4.29 -13.03
C ASN A 276 -4.94 -3.98 -12.34
N ARG A 277 -5.99 -3.69 -13.12
CA ARG A 277 -7.34 -3.51 -12.54
C ARG A 277 -7.86 -4.76 -11.84
N ALA A 278 -7.58 -5.96 -12.37
CA ALA A 278 -7.94 -7.21 -11.72
C ALA A 278 -7.17 -7.43 -10.41
N LEU A 279 -5.88 -7.08 -10.37
CA LEU A 279 -5.09 -7.12 -9.13
C LEU A 279 -5.65 -6.16 -8.06
N ILE A 280 -5.97 -4.93 -8.46
CA ILE A 280 -6.57 -3.93 -7.56
C ILE A 280 -7.91 -4.44 -7.02
N ALA A 281 -8.78 -4.96 -7.90
CA ALA A 281 -10.08 -5.49 -7.50
C ALA A 281 -9.96 -6.65 -6.51
N LEU A 282 -9.02 -7.57 -6.74
CA LEU A 282 -8.76 -8.69 -5.84
C LEU A 282 -8.27 -8.22 -4.46
N SER A 283 -7.37 -7.23 -4.42
CA SER A 283 -6.86 -6.64 -3.18
C SER A 283 -7.92 -5.87 -2.38
N ALA A 284 -8.91 -5.28 -3.08
CA ALA A 284 -10.02 -4.58 -2.45
C ALA A 284 -11.13 -5.52 -1.96
N ALA A 285 -11.25 -6.71 -2.57
CA ALA A 285 -12.30 -7.67 -2.29
C ALA A 285 -12.06 -8.53 -1.06
N GLU A 286 -10.83 -8.66 -0.55
CA GLU A 286 -10.59 -9.35 0.73
C GLU A 286 -11.11 -8.48 1.88
N PRO A 287 -12.30 -8.78 2.43
CA PRO A 287 -12.77 -8.06 3.59
C PRO A 287 -11.79 -8.40 4.70
N SER A 288 -11.26 -7.37 5.38
CA SER A 288 -10.58 -7.57 6.66
C SER A 288 -11.46 -8.54 7.45
N PRO A 289 -10.95 -9.73 7.86
CA PRO A 289 -11.75 -10.77 8.46
C PRO A 289 -12.61 -10.09 9.52
N ALA A 290 -13.94 -10.16 9.31
CA ALA A 290 -14.87 -9.51 10.22
C ALA A 290 -14.45 -9.94 11.63
N PRO A 291 -14.29 -8.99 12.58
CA PRO A 291 -13.86 -9.32 13.92
C PRO A 291 -14.74 -10.47 14.35
N GLN A 292 -14.14 -11.66 14.50
CA GLN A 292 -14.87 -12.86 14.83
C GLN A 292 -15.61 -12.48 16.10
N ALA A 293 -16.94 -12.36 16.01
CA ALA A 293 -17.74 -11.96 17.15
C ALA A 293 -17.40 -12.97 18.24
N GLU A 294 -16.71 -12.49 19.28
CA GLU A 294 -16.32 -13.33 20.39
C GLU A 294 -17.57 -14.13 20.78
N PRO A 295 -17.51 -15.46 20.77
CA PRO A 295 -18.67 -16.27 21.08
C PRO A 295 -19.14 -15.81 22.46
N THR A 296 -20.28 -15.13 22.50
CA THR A 296 -20.86 -14.62 23.73
C THR A 296 -20.94 -15.83 24.66
N PRO A 297 -20.19 -15.84 25.78
CA PRO A 297 -20.15 -17.01 26.64
C PRO A 297 -21.59 -17.30 27.05
N ALA A 298 -22.08 -18.47 26.62
CA ALA A 298 -23.41 -18.94 26.95
C ALA A 298 -23.55 -18.86 28.47
N ALA A 299 -24.45 -18.01 28.93
CA ALA A 299 -24.78 -17.88 30.33
C ALA A 299 -25.10 -19.27 30.87
N ALA A 300 -24.20 -19.81 31.69
CA ALA A 300 -24.44 -21.01 32.45
C ALA A 300 -25.63 -20.71 33.38
N ALA A 301 -26.80 -21.20 32.98
CA ALA A 301 -27.97 -21.22 33.84
C ALA A 301 -27.69 -22.20 34.99
N ALA A 302 -27.73 -21.67 36.21
CA ALA A 302 -27.79 -22.41 37.46
C ALA A 302 -29.25 -22.66 37.86
#